data_AF-A0A421JN64-F1
#
_entry.id   AF-A0A421JN64-F1
#
_cell.length_a   1.000
_cell.length_b   1.000
_cell.length_c   1.000
_cell.angle_alpha   90.00
_cell.angle_beta   90.00
_cell.angle_gamma   90.00
#
_symmetry.space_group_name_H-M   'P 1'
#
loop_
_entity.id
_entity.type
_entity.pdbx_description
1 polymer ?
#
loop_
_entity_poly.entity_id
_entity_poly.type
_entity_poly.pdbx_seq_one_letter_code
_entity_poly.pdbx_strand_id
1 'polypeptide(L)'
;MILPKKWKCDNLLGRKTCLNGITISSNGYSFFMTDFVSLWYEQLNGQEFLKVAAEEHGLEDLTNEGMVKLLTSIEECFLEKKLSITETDDTLLCSLPGTVSSVFWKFKLVKQSPDKTIEFLAALNYQQFSNHAYLQQQINSLIEIIGVKDTFIRFLVENFKQSHGLELINKYKRMNKEDLHAIEQFNTSRWEKVNANEYRKLRTKRKTNEQEELNNIIKQVAGDQWKFANSFYTAEPEVEEELSPVKIKPESSPVARASAPPPSSPLPAKKKLKIGMLGASTKLSAKPEPTTTTTTTTTPSPKKKRKIGSL
;
A
#
# COMPACT_ATOMS: atom_id res chain seq x y z
N MET A 1 18.89 2.52 -12.24
CA MET A 1 18.29 1.22 -12.64
C MET A 1 16.83 1.28 -12.26
N ILE A 2 15.91 1.17 -13.22
CA ILE A 2 14.47 1.15 -12.95
C ILE A 2 14.07 -0.31 -12.72
N LEU A 3 13.47 -0.61 -11.57
CA LEU A 3 13.09 -1.98 -11.23
C LEU A 3 11.65 -2.30 -11.66
N PRO A 4 11.35 -3.58 -11.91
CA PRO A 4 9.99 -4.03 -12.19
C PRO A 4 9.00 -3.66 -11.08
N LYS A 5 7.81 -3.20 -11.48
CA LYS A 5 6.68 -3.01 -10.54
C LYS A 5 6.01 -4.33 -10.15
N LYS A 6 6.16 -5.36 -10.97
CA LYS A 6 5.60 -6.69 -10.77
C LYS A 6 6.74 -7.70 -10.82
N TRP A 7 6.83 -8.50 -9.78
CA TRP A 7 7.80 -9.58 -9.67
C TRP A 7 7.08 -10.92 -9.68
N LYS A 8 7.62 -11.87 -10.44
CA LYS A 8 7.25 -13.27 -10.41
C LYS A 8 8.27 -14.07 -9.64
N CYS A 9 7.78 -15.10 -8.96
CA CYS A 9 8.63 -16.02 -8.22
C CYS A 9 8.40 -17.45 -8.70
N ASP A 10 9.40 -18.00 -9.37
CA ASP A 10 9.34 -19.31 -10.01
C ASP A 10 10.55 -20.16 -9.63
N ASN A 11 10.40 -21.48 -9.71
CA ASN A 11 11.50 -22.42 -9.47
C ASN A 11 12.16 -22.80 -10.81
N LEU A 12 13.00 -21.93 -11.35
CA LEU A 12 13.51 -22.06 -12.74
C LEU A 12 14.94 -22.63 -12.80
N LEU A 13 15.87 -22.12 -11.98
CA LEU A 13 17.29 -22.52 -12.01
C LEU A 13 17.54 -23.74 -11.12
N GLY A 14 17.46 -24.96 -11.67
CA GLY A 14 17.81 -26.17 -10.93
C GLY A 14 16.98 -26.39 -9.65
N ARG A 15 15.71 -25.97 -9.66
CA ARG A 15 14.76 -25.94 -8.52
C ARG A 15 15.03 -24.87 -7.45
N LYS A 16 15.97 -23.94 -7.65
CA LYS A 16 16.09 -22.76 -6.81
C LYS A 16 14.94 -21.78 -7.09
N THR A 17 14.42 -21.20 -6.02
CA THR A 17 13.42 -20.15 -6.10
C THR A 17 14.08 -18.87 -6.59
N CYS A 18 13.61 -18.34 -7.71
CA CYS A 18 14.15 -17.16 -8.37
C CYS A 18 13.07 -16.10 -8.47
N LEU A 19 13.46 -14.85 -8.20
CA LEU A 19 12.64 -13.67 -8.47
C LEU A 19 12.97 -13.16 -9.87
N ASN A 20 11.96 -12.91 -10.68
CA ASN A 20 12.14 -12.41 -12.04
C ASN A 20 11.10 -11.33 -12.36
N GLY A 21 11.47 -10.34 -13.16
CA GLY A 21 10.59 -9.22 -13.48
C GLY A 21 11.07 -8.40 -14.66
N ILE A 22 10.14 -7.93 -15.47
CA ILE A 22 10.40 -7.08 -16.63
C ILE A 22 9.92 -5.65 -16.38
N THR A 23 10.67 -4.69 -16.88
CA THR A 23 10.25 -3.28 -16.99
C THR A 23 10.23 -2.91 -18.45
N ILE A 24 9.08 -2.47 -18.94
CA ILE A 24 8.95 -1.91 -20.29
C ILE A 24 9.06 -0.40 -20.24
N SER A 25 9.78 0.15 -21.20
CA SER A 25 9.84 1.58 -21.49
C SER A 25 9.31 1.83 -22.91
N SER A 26 9.09 3.09 -23.27
CA SER A 26 8.57 3.46 -24.60
C SER A 26 9.46 2.99 -25.77
N ASN A 27 10.72 2.68 -25.50
CA ASN A 27 11.71 2.32 -26.49
C ASN A 27 12.57 1.13 -26.08
N GLY A 28 12.06 0.17 -25.30
CA GLY A 28 12.84 -1.00 -24.94
C GLY A 28 12.44 -1.59 -23.61
N TYR A 29 13.25 -2.51 -23.09
CA TYR A 29 12.95 -3.21 -21.85
C TYR A 29 14.19 -3.46 -21.00
N SER A 30 13.94 -3.78 -19.74
CA SER A 30 14.93 -4.34 -18.83
C SER A 30 14.34 -5.57 -18.15
N PHE A 31 15.01 -6.71 -18.27
CA PHE A 31 14.61 -7.96 -17.65
C PHE A 31 15.63 -8.36 -16.60
N PHE A 32 15.15 -8.54 -15.36
CA PHE A 32 15.96 -8.92 -14.21
C PHE A 32 15.57 -10.29 -13.69
N MET A 33 16.56 -11.06 -13.27
CA MET A 33 16.41 -12.33 -12.57
C MET A 33 17.42 -12.45 -11.44
N THR A 34 16.99 -12.90 -10.27
CA THR A 34 17.88 -13.14 -9.13
C THR A 34 17.45 -14.35 -8.33
N ASP A 35 18.43 -15.08 -7.78
CA ASP A 35 18.22 -16.08 -6.74
C ASP A 35 18.60 -15.53 -5.34
N PHE A 36 18.69 -14.19 -5.21
CA PHE A 36 19.18 -13.45 -4.05
C PHE A 36 20.67 -13.66 -3.71
N VAL A 37 21.40 -14.41 -4.53
CA VAL A 37 22.85 -14.59 -4.44
C VAL A 37 23.55 -14.00 -5.66
N SER A 38 22.98 -14.22 -6.84
CA SER A 38 23.44 -13.71 -8.12
C SER A 38 22.34 -12.92 -8.81
N LEU A 39 22.77 -11.98 -9.66
CA LEU A 39 21.90 -11.22 -10.56
C LEU A 39 22.24 -11.59 -12.00
N TRP A 40 21.20 -11.88 -12.78
CA TRP A 40 21.26 -11.88 -14.22
C TRP A 40 20.32 -10.79 -14.73
N TYR A 41 20.78 -9.97 -15.66
CA TYR A 41 19.88 -9.03 -16.32
C TYR A 41 20.24 -8.82 -17.78
N GLU A 42 19.23 -8.37 -18.52
CA GLU A 42 19.34 -7.85 -19.87
C GLU A 42 18.67 -6.48 -19.91
N GLN A 43 19.29 -5.53 -20.59
CA GLN A 43 18.71 -4.22 -20.82
C GLN A 43 18.93 -3.87 -22.29
N LEU A 44 17.84 -3.65 -23.01
CA LEU A 44 17.87 -3.22 -24.40
C LEU A 44 17.26 -1.82 -24.50
N ASN A 45 18.04 -0.88 -25.04
CA ASN A 45 17.52 0.41 -25.50
C ASN A 45 16.84 0.27 -26.88
N GLY A 46 16.29 1.35 -27.43
CA GLY A 46 15.47 1.26 -28.65
C GLY A 46 16.21 0.76 -29.87
N GLN A 47 17.47 1.14 -30.01
CA GLN A 47 18.30 0.69 -31.13
C GLN A 47 18.71 -0.78 -30.96
N GLU A 48 19.09 -1.16 -29.74
CA GLU A 48 19.43 -2.55 -29.40
C GLU A 48 18.21 -3.47 -29.57
N PHE A 49 17.02 -3.01 -29.16
CA PHE A 49 15.77 -3.73 -29.31
C PHE A 49 15.44 -3.98 -30.78
N LEU A 50 15.52 -2.95 -31.63
CA LEU A 50 15.27 -3.09 -33.06
C LEU A 50 16.28 -4.02 -33.73
N LYS A 51 17.56 -3.94 -33.32
CA LYS A 51 18.59 -4.84 -33.81
C LYS A 51 18.29 -6.30 -33.46
N VAL A 52 17.97 -6.59 -32.19
CA VAL A 52 17.59 -7.94 -31.74
C VAL A 52 16.31 -8.41 -32.43
N ALA A 53 15.32 -7.54 -32.59
CA ALA A 53 14.08 -7.85 -33.29
C ALA A 53 14.33 -8.24 -34.77
N ALA A 54 15.22 -7.52 -35.47
CA ALA A 54 15.59 -7.83 -36.84
C ALA A 54 16.45 -9.11 -36.93
N GLU A 55 17.55 -9.18 -36.20
CA GLU A 55 18.56 -10.24 -36.33
C GLU A 55 18.11 -11.58 -35.75
N GLU A 56 17.41 -11.57 -34.61
CA GLU A 56 17.03 -12.82 -33.91
C GLU A 56 15.59 -13.27 -34.18
N HIS A 57 14.73 -12.32 -34.58
CA HIS A 57 13.29 -12.57 -34.76
C HIS A 57 12.77 -12.26 -36.17
N GLY A 58 13.61 -11.76 -37.08
CA GLY A 58 13.25 -11.48 -38.48
C GLY A 58 12.28 -10.30 -38.65
N LEU A 59 12.25 -9.38 -37.70
CA LEU A 59 11.36 -8.20 -37.70
C LEU A 59 12.12 -6.97 -38.19
N GLU A 60 12.51 -6.97 -39.47
CA GLU A 60 13.40 -5.95 -40.07
C GLU A 60 12.72 -4.56 -40.25
N ASP A 61 11.39 -4.50 -40.43
CA ASP A 61 10.64 -3.27 -40.69
C ASP A 61 9.70 -2.86 -39.54
N LEU A 62 10.19 -2.94 -38.29
CA LEU A 62 9.37 -2.60 -37.12
C LEU A 62 9.19 -1.09 -36.97
N THR A 63 7.98 -0.58 -37.25
CA THR A 63 7.64 0.84 -37.00
C THR A 63 7.60 1.15 -35.49
N ASN A 64 7.68 2.42 -35.12
CA ASN A 64 7.55 2.83 -33.71
C ASN A 64 6.25 2.33 -33.06
N GLU A 65 5.13 2.36 -33.80
CA GLU A 65 3.85 1.82 -33.31
C GLU A 65 3.90 0.29 -33.15
N GLY A 66 4.53 -0.41 -34.09
CA GLY A 66 4.75 -1.85 -34.01
C GLY A 66 5.64 -2.26 -32.84
N MET A 67 6.68 -1.46 -32.56
CA MET A 67 7.56 -1.63 -31.40
C MET A 67 6.79 -1.51 -30.09
N VAL A 68 5.96 -0.48 -29.93
CA VAL A 68 5.13 -0.32 -28.74
C VAL A 68 4.19 -1.51 -28.57
N LYS A 69 3.49 -1.93 -29.63
CA LYS A 69 2.61 -3.11 -29.58
C LYS A 69 3.35 -4.39 -29.20
N LEU A 70 4.55 -4.60 -29.74
CA LEU A 70 5.38 -5.76 -29.42
C LEU A 70 5.84 -5.74 -27.95
N LEU A 71 6.31 -4.59 -27.46
CA LEU A 71 6.72 -4.43 -26.06
C LEU A 71 5.55 -4.65 -25.09
N THR A 72 4.36 -4.11 -25.39
CA THR A 72 3.14 -4.38 -24.61
C THR A 72 2.78 -5.86 -24.62
N SER A 73 2.83 -6.51 -25.78
CA SER A 73 2.55 -7.94 -25.90
C SER A 73 3.57 -8.82 -25.16
N ILE A 74 4.85 -8.42 -25.15
CA ILE A 74 5.88 -9.06 -24.33
C ILE A 74 5.53 -8.95 -22.85
N GLU A 75 5.10 -7.79 -22.37
CA GLU A 75 4.69 -7.60 -20.97
C GLU A 75 3.48 -8.46 -20.59
N GLU A 76 2.44 -8.46 -21.43
CA GLU A 76 1.23 -9.26 -21.22
C GLU A 76 1.56 -10.76 -21.19
N CYS A 77 2.31 -11.25 -22.19
CA CYS A 77 2.73 -12.64 -22.23
C CYS A 77 3.64 -13.01 -21.05
N PHE A 78 4.53 -12.10 -20.65
CA PHE A 78 5.39 -12.30 -19.48
C PHE A 78 4.55 -12.49 -18.23
N LEU A 79 3.42 -11.78 -18.08
CA LEU A 79 2.52 -11.89 -16.93
C LEU A 79 1.69 -13.18 -16.94
N GLU A 80 1.25 -13.65 -18.10
CA GLU A 80 0.34 -14.81 -18.19
C GLU A 80 1.06 -16.15 -18.34
N LYS A 81 2.19 -16.18 -19.06
CA LYS A 81 2.84 -17.43 -19.47
C LYS A 81 4.03 -17.78 -18.58
N LYS A 82 4.43 -19.05 -18.64
CA LYS A 82 5.65 -19.55 -18.00
C LYS A 82 6.83 -19.35 -18.93
N LEU A 83 7.95 -18.92 -18.36
CA LEU A 83 9.23 -18.82 -19.06
C LEU A 83 9.90 -20.18 -19.17
N SER A 84 10.50 -20.46 -20.34
CA SER A 84 11.45 -21.55 -20.49
C SER A 84 12.85 -21.00 -20.30
N ILE A 85 13.66 -21.60 -19.43
CA ILE A 85 15.02 -21.14 -19.15
C ILE A 85 16.03 -22.22 -19.49
N THR A 86 17.06 -21.82 -20.22
CA THR A 86 18.25 -22.63 -20.47
C THR A 86 19.46 -21.87 -19.93
N GLU A 87 20.23 -22.51 -19.06
CA GLU A 87 21.47 -21.96 -18.51
C GLU A 87 22.66 -22.43 -19.33
N THR A 88 23.48 -21.47 -19.77
CA THR A 88 24.73 -21.71 -20.50
C THR A 88 25.82 -20.84 -19.86
N ASP A 89 26.67 -21.46 -19.04
CA ASP A 89 27.72 -20.79 -18.27
C ASP A 89 27.17 -19.61 -17.43
N ASP A 90 27.61 -18.39 -17.71
CA ASP A 90 27.18 -17.16 -17.04
C ASP A 90 26.00 -16.47 -17.77
N THR A 91 25.34 -17.13 -18.72
CA THR A 91 24.21 -16.58 -19.47
C THR A 91 22.96 -17.44 -19.31
N LEU A 92 21.82 -16.79 -19.07
CA LEU A 92 20.50 -17.40 -19.08
C LEU A 92 19.74 -17.00 -20.34
N LEU A 93 19.35 -18.00 -21.12
CA LEU A 93 18.46 -17.82 -22.26
C LEU A 93 17.02 -18.10 -21.80
N CYS A 94 16.20 -17.05 -21.71
CA CYS A 94 14.81 -17.16 -21.33
C CYS A 94 13.92 -17.00 -22.57
N SER A 95 13.06 -17.97 -22.86
CA SER A 95 12.15 -17.93 -24.00
C SER A 95 10.71 -17.73 -23.53
N LEU A 96 10.02 -16.78 -24.16
CA LEU A 96 8.62 -16.46 -23.92
C LEU A 96 7.77 -16.89 -25.12
N PRO A 97 6.85 -17.87 -24.95
CA PRO A 97 6.10 -18.39 -26.08
C PRO A 97 4.96 -17.45 -26.52
N GLY A 98 4.95 -17.10 -27.82
CA GLY A 98 3.80 -16.51 -28.51
C GLY A 98 3.44 -15.10 -28.05
N THR A 99 4.34 -14.14 -28.23
CA THR A 99 4.08 -12.71 -28.01
C THR A 99 3.11 -12.18 -29.06
N VAL A 100 3.59 -11.79 -30.25
CA VAL A 100 2.78 -11.36 -31.40
C VAL A 100 3.00 -12.34 -32.56
N SER A 101 1.94 -12.74 -33.28
CA SER A 101 2.04 -13.59 -34.48
C SER A 101 2.80 -14.91 -34.30
N SER A 102 2.73 -15.52 -33.11
CA SER A 102 3.47 -16.74 -32.75
C SER A 102 4.99 -16.58 -32.68
N VAL A 103 5.51 -15.35 -32.58
CA VAL A 103 6.92 -15.09 -32.33
C VAL A 103 7.29 -15.56 -30.92
N PHE A 104 8.37 -16.34 -30.84
CA PHE A 104 8.99 -16.73 -29.58
C PHE A 104 10.06 -15.70 -29.23
N TRP A 105 9.76 -14.81 -28.28
CA TRP A 105 10.73 -13.82 -27.85
C TRP A 105 11.79 -14.48 -26.96
N LYS A 106 13.07 -14.17 -27.21
CA LYS A 106 14.19 -14.68 -26.41
C LYS A 106 14.86 -13.53 -25.69
N PHE A 107 15.15 -13.77 -24.42
CA PHE A 107 15.92 -12.89 -23.56
C PHE A 107 17.26 -13.53 -23.27
N LYS A 108 18.32 -12.73 -23.29
CA LYS A 108 19.68 -13.17 -23.00
C LYS A 108 20.21 -12.43 -21.77
N LEU A 109 19.93 -12.99 -20.59
CA LEU A 109 20.34 -12.38 -19.33
C LEU A 109 21.77 -12.82 -18.99
N VAL A 110 22.64 -11.84 -18.75
CA VAL A 110 24.04 -12.10 -18.41
C VAL A 110 24.24 -11.95 -16.90
N LYS A 111 24.97 -12.88 -16.31
CA LYS A 111 25.34 -12.84 -14.89
C LYS A 111 26.22 -11.64 -14.62
N GLN A 112 25.89 -10.92 -13.56
CA GLN A 112 26.56 -9.69 -13.21
C GLN A 112 27.66 -9.90 -12.17
N SER A 113 28.56 -8.91 -12.09
CA SER A 113 29.57 -8.87 -11.04
C SER A 113 28.92 -8.76 -9.65
N PRO A 114 29.66 -9.11 -8.58
CA PRO A 114 29.19 -8.94 -7.20
C PRO A 114 28.78 -7.49 -6.90
N ASP A 115 29.55 -6.50 -7.35
CA ASP A 115 29.24 -5.08 -7.09
C ASP A 115 27.88 -4.67 -7.67
N LYS A 116 27.60 -5.07 -8.91
CA LYS A 116 26.31 -4.83 -9.57
C LYS A 116 25.16 -5.58 -8.90
N THR A 117 25.44 -6.77 -8.40
CA THR A 117 24.47 -7.56 -7.64
C THR A 117 24.12 -6.88 -6.32
N ILE A 118 25.11 -6.33 -5.60
CA ILE A 118 24.88 -5.57 -4.36
C ILE A 118 24.06 -4.31 -4.62
N GLU A 119 24.40 -3.53 -5.66
CA GLU A 119 23.62 -2.35 -6.07
C GLU A 119 22.16 -2.70 -6.36
N PHE A 120 21.91 -3.79 -7.09
CA PHE A 120 20.58 -4.27 -7.39
C PHE A 120 19.82 -4.71 -6.13
N LEU A 121 20.44 -5.50 -5.24
CA LEU A 121 19.79 -5.95 -4.01
C LEU A 121 19.48 -4.78 -3.08
N ALA A 122 20.33 -3.74 -3.04
CA ALA A 122 20.04 -2.51 -2.32
C ALA A 122 18.81 -1.79 -2.89
N ALA A 123 18.70 -1.69 -4.21
CA ALA A 123 17.54 -1.12 -4.88
C ALA A 123 16.26 -1.95 -4.65
N LEU A 124 16.37 -3.28 -4.69
CA LEU A 124 15.26 -4.19 -4.41
C LEU A 124 14.77 -4.05 -2.95
N ASN A 125 15.69 -3.98 -1.99
CA ASN A 125 15.37 -3.75 -0.58
C ASN A 125 14.70 -2.39 -0.37
N TYR A 126 15.19 -1.35 -1.04
CA TYR A 126 14.56 -0.03 -1.01
C TYR A 126 13.11 -0.09 -1.50
N GLN A 127 12.86 -0.84 -2.59
CA GLN A 127 11.52 -1.07 -3.14
C GLN A 127 10.60 -1.75 -2.10
N GLN A 128 11.11 -2.74 -1.37
CA GLN A 128 10.40 -3.43 -0.28
C GLN A 128 10.10 -2.49 0.90
N PHE A 129 11.08 -1.70 1.35
CA PHE A 129 10.89 -0.75 2.47
C PHE A 129 9.89 0.35 2.12
N SER A 130 9.89 0.83 0.88
CA SER A 130 8.93 1.82 0.41
C SER A 130 7.50 1.29 0.43
N ASN A 131 7.29 0.04 -0.03
CA ASN A 131 5.99 -0.62 0.07
C ASN A 131 5.56 -0.83 1.53
N HIS A 132 6.49 -1.22 2.41
CA HIS A 132 6.20 -1.36 3.84
C HIS A 132 5.77 -0.04 4.48
N ALA A 133 6.49 1.05 4.20
CA ALA A 133 6.15 2.39 4.68
C ALA A 133 4.75 2.84 4.21
N TYR A 134 4.41 2.57 2.95
CA TYR A 134 3.08 2.85 2.42
C TYR A 134 1.99 2.03 3.12
N LEU A 135 2.19 0.72 3.30
CA LEU A 135 1.22 -0.12 4.02
C LEU A 135 1.03 0.37 5.46
N GLN A 136 2.10 0.82 6.12
CA GLN A 136 2.02 1.43 7.44
C GLN A 136 1.19 2.73 7.42
N GLN A 137 1.38 3.58 6.42
CA GLN A 137 0.56 4.79 6.24
C GLN A 137 -0.92 4.44 6.04
N GLN A 138 -1.24 3.44 5.23
CA GLN A 138 -2.61 2.95 5.02
C GLN A 138 -3.23 2.44 6.32
N ILE A 139 -2.49 1.65 7.10
CA ILE A 139 -2.94 1.17 8.42
C ILE A 139 -3.25 2.36 9.34
N ASN A 140 -2.35 3.34 9.42
CA ASN A 140 -2.54 4.52 10.27
C ASN A 140 -3.78 5.34 9.84
N SER A 141 -3.98 5.53 8.53
CA SER A 141 -5.17 6.21 7.98
C SER A 141 -6.46 5.47 8.32
N LEU A 142 -6.47 4.14 8.21
CA LEU A 142 -7.62 3.31 8.59
C LEU A 142 -7.91 3.42 10.11
N ILE A 143 -6.89 3.42 10.95
CA ILE A 143 -7.03 3.62 12.40
C ILE A 143 -7.68 4.97 12.70
N GLU A 144 -7.27 6.04 12.02
CA GLU A 144 -7.85 7.37 12.18
C GLU A 144 -9.34 7.39 11.77
N ILE A 145 -9.67 6.82 10.60
CA ILE A 145 -11.05 6.72 10.11
C ILE A 145 -11.93 5.96 11.11
N ILE A 146 -11.44 4.85 11.66
CA ILE A 146 -12.15 4.07 12.67
C ILE A 146 -12.35 4.92 13.94
N GLY A 147 -11.33 5.65 14.39
CA GLY A 147 -11.45 6.56 15.54
C GLY A 147 -12.51 7.65 15.37
N VAL A 148 -12.62 8.22 14.17
CA VAL A 148 -13.68 9.19 13.82
C VAL A 148 -15.06 8.51 13.87
N LYS A 149 -15.19 7.31 13.29
CA LYS A 149 -16.45 6.54 13.33
C LYS A 149 -16.86 6.17 14.76
N ASP A 150 -15.93 5.73 15.59
CA ASP A 150 -16.18 5.41 17.00
C ASP A 150 -16.66 6.63 17.79
N THR A 151 -16.08 7.80 17.51
CA THR A 151 -16.52 9.06 18.13
C THR A 151 -17.97 9.39 17.75
N PHE A 152 -18.33 9.22 16.48
CA PHE A 152 -19.70 9.41 16.01
C PHE A 152 -20.68 8.39 16.60
N ILE A 153 -20.29 7.11 16.67
CA ILE A 153 -21.08 6.05 17.30
C ILE A 153 -21.32 6.40 18.78
N ARG A 154 -20.30 6.85 19.51
CA ARG A 154 -20.45 7.28 20.90
C ARG A 154 -21.46 8.42 21.04
N PHE A 155 -21.37 9.43 20.18
CA PHE A 155 -22.33 10.52 20.15
C PHE A 155 -23.77 10.02 19.92
N LEU A 156 -23.99 9.13 18.94
CA LEU A 156 -25.31 8.54 18.70
C LEU A 156 -25.82 7.73 19.90
N VAL A 157 -24.93 6.94 20.52
CA VAL A 157 -25.25 6.15 21.71
C VAL A 157 -25.62 7.04 22.89
N GLU A 158 -24.91 8.15 23.11
CA GLU A 158 -25.23 9.11 24.17
C GLU A 158 -26.59 9.79 23.94
N ASN A 159 -26.87 10.25 22.73
CA ASN A 159 -28.18 10.80 22.37
C ASN A 159 -29.29 9.77 22.54
N PHE A 160 -29.06 8.52 22.12
CA PHE A 160 -30.04 7.45 22.27
C PHE A 160 -30.33 7.14 23.74
N LYS A 161 -29.28 7.07 24.57
CA LYS A 161 -29.42 6.86 26.03
C LYS A 161 -30.23 7.97 26.68
N GLN A 162 -30.01 9.22 26.28
CA GLN A 162 -30.77 10.36 26.80
C GLN A 162 -32.25 10.28 26.41
N SER A 163 -32.57 9.88 25.18
CA SER A 163 -33.95 9.85 24.68
C SER A 163 -34.74 8.59 25.07
N HIS A 164 -34.10 7.43 25.15
CA HIS A 164 -34.79 6.11 25.29
C HIS A 164 -34.27 5.25 26.45
N GLY A 165 -33.30 5.74 27.22
CA GLY A 165 -32.65 4.97 28.30
C GLY A 165 -31.70 3.87 27.80
N LEU A 166 -31.22 3.04 28.73
CA LEU A 166 -30.22 2.00 28.47
C LEU A 166 -30.80 0.63 28.09
N GLU A 167 -32.11 0.42 28.23
CA GLU A 167 -32.73 -0.91 28.14
C GLU A 167 -32.61 -1.55 26.77
N LEU A 168 -32.82 -0.78 25.69
CA LEU A 168 -32.73 -1.29 24.33
C LEU A 168 -31.30 -1.67 23.94
N ILE A 169 -30.31 -0.86 24.33
CA ILE A 169 -28.89 -1.16 24.10
C ILE A 169 -28.51 -2.44 24.85
N ASN A 170 -28.94 -2.58 26.11
CA ASN A 170 -28.66 -3.76 26.92
C ASN A 170 -29.41 -5.01 26.42
N LYS A 171 -30.60 -4.86 25.83
CA LYS A 171 -31.32 -5.96 25.17
C LYS A 171 -30.57 -6.42 23.92
N TYR A 172 -30.15 -5.48 23.07
CA TYR A 172 -29.38 -5.78 21.86
C TYR A 172 -28.06 -6.50 22.19
N LYS A 173 -27.29 -6.00 23.15
CA LYS A 173 -26.03 -6.65 23.60
C LYS A 173 -26.24 -8.07 24.13
N ARG A 174 -27.37 -8.34 24.79
CA ARG A 174 -27.70 -9.69 25.28
C ARG A 174 -28.08 -10.65 24.17
N MET A 175 -28.77 -10.16 23.13
CA MET A 175 -29.23 -10.96 21.99
C MET A 175 -28.12 -11.18 20.95
N ASN A 176 -27.22 -10.22 20.76
CA ASN A 176 -26.19 -10.24 19.72
C ASN A 176 -24.78 -10.26 20.34
N LYS A 177 -24.51 -11.27 21.16
CA LYS A 177 -23.20 -11.41 21.84
C LYS A 177 -22.05 -11.59 20.87
N GLU A 178 -22.32 -12.22 19.73
CA GLU A 178 -21.33 -12.48 18.69
C GLU A 178 -20.88 -11.16 18.05
N ASP A 179 -21.75 -10.17 17.90
CA ASP A 179 -21.42 -8.88 17.28
C ASP A 179 -20.72 -7.90 18.24
N LEU A 180 -20.66 -8.22 19.54
CA LEU A 180 -20.10 -7.32 20.56
C LEU A 180 -18.66 -6.89 20.23
N HIS A 181 -17.85 -7.82 19.72
CA HIS A 181 -16.46 -7.53 19.35
C HIS A 181 -16.34 -6.51 18.20
N ALA A 182 -17.35 -6.40 17.34
CA ALA A 182 -17.40 -5.48 16.21
C ALA A 182 -18.02 -4.11 16.57
N ILE A 183 -18.69 -4.02 17.72
CA ILE A 183 -19.37 -2.80 18.22
C ILE A 183 -18.58 -2.14 19.35
N GLU A 184 -17.59 -2.85 19.91
CA GLU A 184 -16.64 -2.28 20.86
C GLU A 184 -15.75 -1.23 20.19
N GLN A 185 -15.40 -0.21 20.96
CA GLN A 185 -14.45 0.81 20.53
C GLN A 185 -13.14 0.16 20.11
N PHE A 186 -12.61 0.61 18.98
CA PHE A 186 -11.33 0.16 18.48
C PHE A 186 -10.21 0.43 19.49
N ASN A 187 -9.35 -0.57 19.66
CA ASN A 187 -8.19 -0.49 20.55
C ASN A 187 -6.96 -1.03 19.82
N THR A 188 -6.02 -0.13 19.50
CA THR A 188 -4.81 -0.43 18.75
C THR A 188 -4.00 -1.55 19.40
N SER A 189 -3.74 -1.47 20.70
CA SER A 189 -2.91 -2.48 21.40
C SER A 189 -3.56 -3.86 21.43
N ARG A 190 -4.89 -3.94 21.55
CA ARG A 190 -5.62 -5.21 21.46
C ARG A 190 -5.53 -5.78 20.04
N TRP A 191 -5.74 -4.94 19.03
CA TRP A 191 -5.66 -5.34 17.63
C TRP A 191 -4.26 -5.85 17.26
N GLU A 192 -3.20 -5.11 17.63
CA GLU A 192 -1.80 -5.53 17.43
C GLU A 192 -1.51 -6.89 18.08
N LYS A 193 -1.97 -7.10 19.32
CA LYS A 193 -1.78 -8.36 20.03
C LYS A 193 -2.53 -9.52 19.35
N VAL A 194 -3.75 -9.29 18.87
CA VAL A 194 -4.52 -10.30 18.14
C VAL A 194 -3.83 -10.65 16.83
N ASN A 195 -3.47 -9.65 16.02
CA ASN A 195 -2.77 -9.83 14.75
C ASN A 195 -1.43 -10.56 14.92
N ALA A 196 -0.63 -10.18 15.91
CA ALA A 196 0.65 -10.84 16.19
C ALA A 196 0.45 -12.33 16.55
N ASN A 197 -0.58 -12.65 17.31
CA ASN A 197 -0.92 -14.03 17.66
C ASN A 197 -1.44 -14.81 16.46
N GLU A 198 -2.28 -14.22 15.60
CA GLU A 198 -2.77 -14.83 14.37
C GLU A 198 -1.64 -15.10 13.39
N TYR A 199 -0.75 -14.13 13.17
CA TYR A 199 0.43 -14.29 12.34
C TYR A 199 1.36 -15.37 12.88
N ARG A 200 1.60 -15.41 14.20
CA ARG A 200 2.37 -16.50 14.83
C ARG A 200 1.71 -17.86 14.63
N LYS A 201 0.38 -17.97 14.80
CA LYS A 201 -0.36 -19.21 14.52
C LYS A 201 -0.20 -19.63 13.07
N LEU A 202 -0.26 -18.69 12.14
CA LEU A 202 -0.07 -18.95 10.71
C LEU A 202 1.34 -19.50 10.42
N ARG A 203 2.40 -18.92 11.01
CA ARG A 203 3.78 -19.43 10.88
C ARG A 203 3.96 -20.81 11.54
N THR A 204 3.53 -20.97 12.79
CA THR A 204 3.75 -22.20 13.58
C THR A 204 2.95 -23.43 13.12
N LYS A 205 1.84 -23.25 12.38
CA LYS A 205 1.04 -24.37 11.84
C LYS A 205 1.78 -25.18 10.77
N ARG A 206 2.83 -24.63 10.16
CA ARG A 206 3.65 -25.31 9.14
C ARG A 206 5.06 -25.47 9.70
N LYS A 207 5.42 -26.67 10.15
CA LYS A 207 6.82 -27.00 10.46
C LYS A 207 7.58 -27.20 9.15
N THR A 208 7.90 -26.09 8.49
CA THR A 208 8.75 -26.07 7.29
C THR A 208 10.17 -25.70 7.67
N ASN A 209 11.16 -26.13 6.88
CA ASN A 209 12.53 -25.63 7.04
C ASN A 209 12.57 -24.12 6.79
N GLU A 210 13.54 -23.41 7.38
CA GLU A 210 13.74 -21.97 7.22
C GLU A 210 13.82 -21.54 5.75
N GLN A 211 14.51 -22.31 4.91
CA GLN A 211 14.62 -22.02 3.48
C GLN A 211 13.27 -22.15 2.75
N GLU A 212 12.47 -23.15 3.10
CA GLU A 212 11.15 -23.35 2.51
C GLU A 212 10.18 -22.26 2.95
N GLU A 213 10.30 -21.82 4.21
CA GLU A 213 9.54 -20.69 4.72
C GLU A 213 9.92 -19.38 4.01
N LEU A 214 11.22 -19.12 3.82
CA LEU A 214 11.70 -17.98 3.05
C LEU A 214 11.14 -18.00 1.62
N ASN A 215 11.22 -19.14 0.93
CA ASN A 215 10.69 -19.30 -0.42
C ASN A 215 9.17 -19.06 -0.48
N ASN A 216 8.43 -19.52 0.54
CA ASN A 216 6.99 -19.29 0.63
C ASN A 216 6.66 -17.81 0.84
N ILE A 217 7.42 -17.10 1.68
CA ILE A 217 7.26 -15.67 1.89
C ILE A 217 7.56 -14.90 0.59
N ILE A 218 8.68 -15.21 -0.08
CA ILE A 218 9.03 -14.59 -1.36
C ILE A 218 7.91 -14.81 -2.38
N LYS A 219 7.39 -16.04 -2.50
CA LYS A 219 6.27 -16.35 -3.41
C LYS A 219 4.98 -15.61 -3.06
N GLN A 220 4.69 -15.42 -1.78
CA GLN A 220 3.49 -14.71 -1.35
C GLN A 220 3.58 -13.21 -1.67
N VAL A 221 4.77 -12.62 -1.55
CA VAL A 221 5.00 -11.20 -1.84
C VAL A 221 5.21 -10.95 -3.35
N ALA A 222 5.75 -11.93 -4.07
CA ALA A 222 5.92 -11.92 -5.51
C ALA A 222 4.60 -12.26 -6.21
N GLY A 223 3.83 -11.23 -6.54
CA GLY A 223 2.52 -11.35 -7.16
C GLY A 223 1.68 -10.11 -6.91
N ASP A 224 1.93 -9.45 -5.78
CA ASP A 224 1.39 -8.12 -5.52
C ASP A 224 2.07 -7.08 -6.42
N GLN A 225 1.30 -6.11 -6.90
CA GLN A 225 1.85 -4.98 -7.61
C GLN A 225 2.53 -4.04 -6.62
N TRP A 226 3.83 -3.83 -6.79
CA TRP A 226 4.63 -2.96 -5.93
C TRP A 226 4.40 -1.52 -6.40
N LYS A 227 3.34 -0.90 -5.87
CA LYS A 227 2.83 0.41 -6.32
C LYS A 227 3.90 1.51 -6.28
N PHE A 228 4.78 1.48 -5.29
CA PHE A 228 5.79 2.54 -5.07
C PHE A 228 7.16 2.21 -5.63
N ALA A 229 7.26 1.10 -6.36
CA ALA A 229 8.51 0.54 -6.84
C ALA A 229 9.46 1.55 -7.49
N ASN A 230 8.88 2.52 -8.21
CA ASN A 230 9.61 3.52 -8.98
C ASN A 230 9.14 4.96 -8.68
N SER A 231 8.46 5.18 -7.56
CA SER A 231 7.83 6.48 -7.23
C SER A 231 8.80 7.68 -7.23
N PHE A 232 10.11 7.44 -7.05
CA PHE A 232 11.16 8.46 -7.16
C PHE A 232 11.66 8.72 -8.59
N TYR A 233 11.47 7.77 -9.51
CA TYR A 233 12.04 7.80 -10.87
C TYR A 233 10.99 8.07 -11.94
N THR A 234 9.74 7.72 -11.68
CA THR A 234 8.59 8.01 -12.55
C THR A 234 7.72 9.03 -11.86
N ALA A 235 7.70 10.26 -12.39
CA ALA A 235 6.65 11.24 -12.08
C ALA A 235 5.34 10.71 -12.63
N GLU A 236 4.65 9.86 -11.87
CA GLU A 236 3.28 9.50 -12.20
C GLU A 236 2.39 10.72 -11.95
N PRO A 237 1.49 11.06 -12.89
CA PRO A 237 0.53 12.14 -12.66
C PRO A 237 -0.35 11.76 -11.47
N GLU A 238 -0.40 12.63 -10.46
CA GLU A 238 -1.38 12.55 -9.38
C GLU A 238 -2.77 12.67 -9.99
N VAL A 239 -3.45 11.54 -10.18
CA VAL A 239 -4.87 11.52 -10.46
C VAL A 239 -5.57 11.70 -9.11
N GLU A 240 -5.83 12.94 -8.73
CA GLU A 240 -6.72 13.23 -7.61
C GLU A 240 -8.12 12.73 -7.98
N GLU A 241 -8.52 11.59 -7.41
CA GLU A 241 -9.94 11.24 -7.37
C GLU A 241 -10.63 12.24 -6.44
N GLU A 242 -11.49 13.10 -7.01
CA GLU A 242 -12.39 13.97 -6.25
C GLU A 242 -13.31 13.10 -5.38
N LEU A 243 -12.89 12.86 -4.13
CA LEU A 243 -13.74 12.30 -3.08
C LEU A 243 -14.83 13.33 -2.76
N SER A 244 -15.88 13.32 -3.57
CA SER A 244 -17.04 14.20 -3.41
C SER A 244 -17.61 14.04 -2.00
N PRO A 245 -17.73 15.14 -1.21
CA PRO A 245 -18.39 15.08 0.08
C PRO A 245 -19.84 14.67 -0.13
N VAL A 246 -20.30 13.65 0.59
CA VAL A 246 -21.73 13.30 0.65
C VAL A 246 -22.48 14.54 1.15
N LYS A 247 -23.17 15.22 0.24
CA LYS A 247 -24.07 16.33 0.58
C LYS A 247 -25.23 15.75 1.39
N ILE A 248 -25.13 15.79 2.71
CA ILE A 248 -26.25 15.52 3.59
C ILE A 248 -27.27 16.64 3.35
N LYS A 249 -28.31 16.34 2.56
CA LYS A 249 -29.45 17.24 2.41
C LYS A 249 -30.16 17.32 3.76
N PRO A 250 -30.33 18.50 4.36
CA PRO A 250 -31.22 18.63 5.50
C PRO A 250 -32.64 18.35 5.00
N GLU A 251 -33.26 17.27 5.49
CA GLU A 251 -34.69 17.02 5.28
C GLU A 251 -35.48 18.15 5.96
N SER A 252 -35.95 19.09 5.15
CA SER A 252 -37.02 20.00 5.53
C SER A 252 -38.36 19.27 5.42
N SER A 253 -38.95 18.88 6.54
CA SER A 253 -40.41 18.78 6.62
C SER A 253 -40.98 20.15 7.03
N PRO A 254 -42.04 20.61 6.37
CA PRO A 254 -43.22 20.89 7.17
C PRO A 254 -44.48 20.28 6.56
N VAL A 255 -45.29 19.73 7.46
CA VAL A 255 -46.65 19.25 7.28
C VAL A 255 -47.51 20.36 6.64
N ALA A 256 -48.09 20.07 5.47
CA ALA A 256 -49.12 20.89 4.88
C ALA A 256 -50.44 20.75 5.66
N ARG A 257 -50.95 21.86 6.21
CA ARG A 257 -52.38 22.04 6.49
C ARG A 257 -52.88 23.21 5.65
N ALA A 258 -54.02 22.97 5.01
CA ALA A 258 -54.64 23.82 4.02
C ALA A 258 -55.33 25.07 4.60
N SER A 259 -55.49 26.06 3.72
CA SER A 259 -56.56 27.08 3.64
C SER A 259 -56.38 28.42 4.40
N ALA A 260 -56.48 29.52 3.64
CA ALA A 260 -56.54 30.94 4.04
C ALA A 260 -57.91 31.56 3.60
N PRO A 261 -58.26 32.89 3.70
CA PRO A 261 -57.69 34.09 4.38
C PRO A 261 -58.80 35.00 5.07
N PRO A 262 -58.73 36.38 5.17
CA PRO A 262 -58.29 37.24 6.30
C PRO A 262 -59.34 38.37 6.69
N PRO A 263 -59.06 39.62 7.17
CA PRO A 263 -57.99 40.24 8.00
C PRO A 263 -58.51 41.12 9.20
N SER A 264 -57.65 41.53 10.15
CA SER A 264 -57.63 42.89 10.74
C SER A 264 -56.41 43.12 11.65
N SER A 265 -55.79 44.29 11.51
CA SER A 265 -54.63 44.86 12.23
C SER A 265 -55.03 45.54 13.57
N PRO A 266 -54.15 46.22 14.37
CA PRO A 266 -52.68 46.40 14.36
C PRO A 266 -51.95 46.15 15.73
N LEU A 267 -50.60 46.22 15.69
CA LEU A 267 -49.55 46.29 16.75
C LEU A 267 -49.90 47.06 18.07
N PRO A 268 -49.18 46.90 19.24
CA PRO A 268 -47.71 47.01 19.37
C PRO A 268 -46.94 46.32 20.57
N ALA A 269 -45.59 46.42 20.47
CA ALA A 269 -44.56 46.67 21.51
C ALA A 269 -43.96 45.57 22.45
N LYS A 270 -42.64 45.40 22.26
CA LYS A 270 -41.51 45.34 23.25
C LYS A 270 -41.41 44.17 24.26
N LYS A 271 -40.30 43.41 24.17
CA LYS A 271 -39.21 43.43 25.19
C LYS A 271 -37.92 42.74 24.71
N LYS A 272 -36.81 43.29 25.22
CA LYS A 272 -35.40 43.05 24.88
C LYS A 272 -34.84 41.80 25.57
N LEU A 273 -33.83 41.17 24.98
CA LEU A 273 -32.51 41.02 25.62
C LEU A 273 -31.42 40.72 24.57
N LYS A 274 -30.51 41.68 24.43
CA LYS A 274 -29.17 41.57 23.84
C LYS A 274 -28.20 41.13 24.93
N ILE A 275 -27.12 40.46 24.54
CA ILE A 275 -25.70 40.54 24.97
C ILE A 275 -25.09 39.20 24.56
N GLY A 276 -24.01 39.04 23.78
CA GLY A 276 -23.08 39.89 23.04
C GLY A 276 -22.17 38.88 22.31
N MET A 277 -22.08 38.85 20.98
CA MET A 277 -21.20 39.64 20.10
C MET A 277 -19.72 39.72 20.50
N LEU A 278 -18.91 39.20 19.55
CA LEU A 278 -17.60 39.69 19.10
C LEU A 278 -16.41 39.47 20.05
N GLY A 279 -15.22 39.14 19.57
CA GLY A 279 -14.66 39.10 18.21
C GLY A 279 -13.18 38.72 18.38
N ALA A 280 -12.65 37.86 17.52
CA ALA A 280 -11.87 38.25 16.33
C ALA A 280 -10.39 38.62 16.61
N SER A 281 -9.50 37.70 16.18
CA SER A 281 -8.32 37.91 15.32
C SER A 281 -7.27 38.98 15.70
N THR A 282 -5.98 38.61 15.76
CA THR A 282 -4.98 38.88 14.69
C THR A 282 -3.51 38.54 15.04
N LYS A 283 -2.79 38.03 14.00
CA LYS A 283 -1.39 38.29 13.56
C LYS A 283 -0.14 37.64 14.25
N LEU A 284 0.49 36.75 13.47
CA LEU A 284 1.88 36.71 12.96
C LEU A 284 3.01 37.48 13.70
N SER A 285 4.11 36.79 14.04
CA SER A 285 5.45 36.90 13.39
C SER A 285 6.64 36.41 14.26
N ALA A 286 7.67 35.91 13.57
CA ALA A 286 9.12 35.91 13.87
C ALA A 286 9.80 34.73 14.62
N LYS A 287 10.70 34.09 13.86
CA LYS A 287 11.85 33.23 14.26
C LYS A 287 12.88 34.05 15.07
N PRO A 288 13.76 33.42 15.88
CA PRO A 288 15.11 33.10 15.40
C PRO A 288 15.73 31.78 15.95
N GLU A 289 16.62 31.19 15.15
CA GLU A 289 17.77 30.34 15.58
C GLU A 289 19.04 31.23 15.58
N PRO A 290 20.22 30.87 16.15
CA PRO A 290 20.80 29.52 16.38
C PRO A 290 21.43 29.33 17.79
N THR A 291 21.94 28.17 18.22
CA THR A 291 23.34 27.72 18.05
C THR A 291 23.56 26.37 18.77
N THR A 292 24.38 25.53 18.15
CA THR A 292 25.02 24.27 18.57
C THR A 292 25.83 24.34 19.88
N THR A 293 25.78 23.30 20.73
CA THR A 293 27.00 22.65 21.28
C THR A 293 26.75 21.24 21.82
N THR A 294 27.65 20.35 21.45
CA THR A 294 27.85 18.94 21.79
C THR A 294 28.38 18.76 23.22
N THR A 295 27.99 17.70 23.95
CA THR A 295 28.85 16.66 24.60
C THR A 295 28.21 15.92 25.79
N THR A 296 28.12 14.60 25.62
CA THR A 296 28.42 13.47 26.52
C THR A 296 28.08 13.44 28.03
N THR A 297 27.73 12.20 28.42
CA THR A 297 28.02 11.42 29.65
C THR A 297 26.95 11.21 30.75
N THR A 298 26.67 9.91 30.91
CA THR A 298 26.48 9.10 32.14
C THR A 298 25.16 9.14 32.93
N THR A 299 24.45 8.01 32.80
CA THR A 299 23.59 7.34 33.79
C THR A 299 24.23 7.29 35.19
N PRO A 300 23.43 7.26 36.27
CA PRO A 300 23.14 5.96 36.87
C PRO A 300 21.70 5.79 37.43
N SER A 301 21.31 4.51 37.49
CA SER A 301 20.08 3.96 38.05
C SER A 301 19.98 4.08 39.58
N PRO A 302 18.77 3.91 40.16
CA PRO A 302 18.62 3.33 41.49
C PRO A 302 17.82 2.02 41.48
N LYS A 303 18.56 0.96 41.81
CA LYS A 303 18.27 -0.21 42.68
C LYS A 303 16.83 -0.78 42.80
N LYS A 304 16.78 -2.08 42.47
CA LYS A 304 15.91 -3.16 42.96
C LYS A 304 15.49 -3.03 44.44
N LYS A 305 14.20 -3.29 44.71
CA LYS A 305 13.74 -3.97 45.94
C LYS A 305 13.04 -5.28 45.57
N ARG A 306 13.49 -6.37 46.19
CA ARG A 306 12.94 -7.73 46.12
C ARG A 306 12.84 -8.22 47.58
N LYS A 307 11.67 -8.73 47.98
CA LYS A 307 11.36 -9.59 49.16
C LYS A 307 9.92 -10.10 48.92
N ILE A 308 9.66 -11.37 48.56
CA ILE A 308 9.67 -12.65 49.30
C ILE A 308 8.66 -12.69 50.47
N GLY A 309 7.78 -13.71 50.42
CA GLY A 309 6.89 -14.23 51.48
C GLY A 309 5.42 -14.25 51.03
N SER A 310 4.86 -15.32 50.46
CA SER A 310 4.46 -16.60 51.07
C SER A 310 3.44 -16.44 52.20
N LEU A 311 2.16 -16.60 51.87
CA LEU A 311 1.22 -17.59 52.42
C LEU A 311 0.06 -17.75 51.42
#